data_AF-C6LT64-F1
#
_entry.id   AF-C6LT64-F1
#
_cell.length_a   1.000
_cell.length_b   1.000
_cell.length_c   1.000
_cell.angle_alpha   90.00
_cell.angle_beta   90.00
_cell.angle_gamma   90.00
#
_symmetry.space_group_name_H-M   'P 1'
#
loop_
_entity.id
_entity.type
_entity.pdbx_description
1 polymer ?
#
loop_
_entity_poly.entity_id
_entity_poly.type
_entity_poly.pdbx_seq_one_letter_code
_entity_poly.pdbx_strand_id
1 'polypeptide(L)'
;MVPGAMTPEVRASVLLKLAEQVISTRKLDETPASLVKKPLLLHRHVLQTPINWRRIAGELSEDRSRIYHWYRETHSRRILNAKMTAEDRKAIKAMIIAGVRDRTILDSGFYERVRERFGAKYPRQELRMAYNNAVRTQDVRAAMEECPAAPPQTRV
;
A
#
# COMPACT_ATOMS: atom_id res chain seq x y z
N MET A 1 1.60 18.72 -21.69
CA MET A 1 2.53 18.41 -20.57
C MET A 1 1.94 18.98 -19.29
N VAL A 2 1.87 18.21 -18.21
CA VAL A 2 1.40 18.75 -16.90
C VAL A 2 2.60 19.43 -16.23
N PRO A 3 2.54 20.74 -15.92
CA PRO A 3 3.62 21.44 -15.22
C PRO A 3 3.93 20.72 -13.90
N GLY A 4 5.19 20.36 -13.65
CA GLY A 4 5.62 19.70 -12.42
C GLY A 4 5.65 18.17 -12.45
N ALA A 5 5.34 17.52 -13.58
CA ALA A 5 5.53 16.08 -13.72
C ALA A 5 7.02 15.74 -13.92
N MET A 6 7.57 14.93 -13.01
CA MET A 6 8.94 14.41 -13.07
C MET A 6 9.22 13.73 -14.42
N THR A 7 10.36 14.03 -15.06
CA THR A 7 10.66 13.54 -16.42
C THR A 7 10.99 12.04 -16.42
N PRO A 8 10.87 11.33 -17.56
CA PRO A 8 11.24 9.92 -17.66
C PRO A 8 12.67 9.59 -17.21
N GLU A 9 13.61 10.49 -17.47
CA GLU A 9 15.04 10.35 -17.16
C GLU A 9 15.27 10.44 -15.65
N VAL A 10 14.63 11.42 -14.99
CA VAL A 10 14.67 11.54 -13.53
C VAL A 10 14.03 10.31 -12.89
N ARG A 11 12.89 9.84 -13.41
CA ARG A 11 12.23 8.62 -12.93
C ARG A 11 13.16 7.41 -13.02
N ALA A 12 13.83 7.21 -14.15
CA ALA A 12 14.80 6.12 -14.32
C ALA A 12 15.95 6.22 -13.31
N SER A 13 16.47 7.43 -13.09
CA SER A 13 17.55 7.70 -12.14
C SER A 13 17.13 7.41 -10.70
N VAL A 14 15.90 7.77 -10.30
CA VAL A 14 15.33 7.40 -8.99
C VAL A 14 15.33 5.89 -8.79
N LEU A 15 14.92 5.11 -9.81
CA LEU A 15 14.87 3.65 -9.69
C LEU A 15 16.26 3.03 -9.56
N LEU A 16 17.25 3.55 -10.28
CA LEU A 16 18.64 3.12 -10.14
C LEU A 16 19.18 3.39 -8.74
N LYS A 17 18.94 4.59 -8.20
CA LYS A 17 19.34 4.94 -6.83
C LYS A 17 18.66 4.09 -5.77
N LEU A 18 17.38 3.75 -5.96
CA LEU A 18 16.69 2.81 -5.09
C LEU A 18 17.30 1.41 -5.16
N ALA A 19 17.63 0.93 -6.36
CA ALA A 19 18.26 -0.37 -6.53
C ALA A 19 19.66 -0.43 -5.88
N GLU A 20 20.49 0.61 -6.07
CA GLU A 20 21.80 0.75 -5.41
C GLU A 20 21.67 0.66 -3.88
N GLN A 21 20.73 1.41 -3.30
CA GLN A 21 20.53 1.40 -1.86
C GLN A 21 20.00 0.05 -1.35
N VAL A 22 19.10 -0.59 -2.10
CA VAL A 22 18.58 -1.92 -1.77
C VAL A 22 19.69 -2.98 -1.80
N ILE A 23 20.49 -3.01 -2.86
CA ILE A 23 21.57 -3.97 -3.05
C ILE A 23 22.59 -3.83 -1.92
N SER A 24 23.03 -2.61 -1.61
CA SER A 24 23.99 -2.35 -0.53
C SER A 24 23.44 -2.71 0.85
N THR A 25 22.17 -2.36 1.15
CA THR A 25 21.59 -2.61 2.47
C THR A 25 21.29 -4.09 2.69
N ARG A 26 20.85 -4.80 1.66
CA ARG A 26 20.43 -6.22 1.75
C ARG A 26 21.49 -7.21 1.30
N LYS A 27 22.64 -6.72 0.82
CA LYS A 27 23.76 -7.53 0.31
C LYS A 27 23.30 -8.50 -0.79
N LEU A 28 22.55 -8.00 -1.76
CA LEU A 28 22.06 -8.81 -2.88
C LEU A 28 23.18 -8.99 -3.91
N ASP A 29 23.30 -10.20 -4.46
CA ASP A 29 24.21 -10.49 -5.58
C ASP A 29 23.54 -10.15 -6.92
N GLU A 30 23.21 -8.88 -7.11
CA GLU A 30 22.64 -8.35 -8.36
C GLU A 30 23.21 -6.95 -8.67
N THR A 31 23.21 -6.57 -9.95
CA THR A 31 23.53 -5.20 -10.35
C THR A 31 22.30 -4.29 -10.26
N PRO A 32 22.46 -2.97 -9.99
CA PRO A 32 21.33 -2.04 -9.98
C PRO A 32 20.52 -2.06 -11.29
N ALA A 33 21.21 -2.13 -12.42
CA ALA A 33 20.57 -2.21 -13.74
C ALA A 33 19.76 -3.51 -13.92
N SER A 34 20.24 -4.65 -13.40
CA SER A 34 19.48 -5.92 -13.40
C SER A 34 18.22 -5.80 -12.55
N LEU A 35 18.33 -5.24 -11.35
CA LEU A 35 17.22 -5.15 -10.41
C LEU A 35 16.12 -4.19 -10.88
N VAL A 36 16.49 -3.06 -11.53
CA VAL A 36 15.52 -2.12 -12.14
C VAL A 36 14.70 -2.78 -13.25
N LYS A 37 15.26 -3.75 -13.98
CA LYS A 37 14.53 -4.54 -14.99
C LYS A 37 13.52 -5.53 -14.38
N LYS A 38 13.50 -5.68 -13.04
CA LYS A 38 12.54 -6.50 -12.29
C LYS A 38 11.71 -5.63 -11.33
N PRO A 39 10.77 -4.80 -11.83
CA PRO A 39 10.13 -3.75 -11.03
C PRO A 39 9.39 -4.25 -9.79
N LEU A 40 8.75 -5.43 -9.86
CA LEU A 40 8.07 -6.05 -8.73
C LEU A 40 9.05 -6.49 -7.63
N LEU A 41 10.17 -7.08 -8.03
CA LEU A 41 11.21 -7.53 -7.11
C LEU A 41 11.86 -6.32 -6.41
N LEU A 42 12.22 -5.30 -7.19
CA LEU A 42 12.72 -4.03 -6.65
C LEU A 42 11.73 -3.42 -5.67
N HIS A 43 10.44 -3.38 -6.02
CA HIS A 43 9.41 -2.83 -5.14
C HIS A 43 9.32 -3.58 -3.80
N ARG A 44 9.31 -4.92 -3.84
CA ARG A 44 9.29 -5.75 -2.63
C ARG A 44 10.49 -5.47 -1.73
N HIS A 45 11.69 -5.34 -2.30
CA HIS A 45 12.87 -5.02 -1.52
C HIS A 45 12.82 -3.61 -0.94
N VAL A 46 12.36 -2.61 -1.70
CA VAL A 46 12.19 -1.23 -1.22
C VAL A 46 11.25 -1.16 -0.02
N LEU A 47 10.15 -1.93 -0.02
CA LEU A 47 9.23 -1.98 1.14
C LEU A 47 9.88 -2.55 2.41
N GLN A 48 10.90 -3.38 2.26
CA GLN A 48 11.60 -4.06 3.34
C GLN A 48 12.94 -3.40 3.71
N THR A 49 13.27 -2.28 3.08
CA THR A 49 14.54 -1.57 3.26
C THR A 49 14.28 -0.16 3.77
N PRO A 50 14.98 0.31 4.81
CA PRO A 50 14.92 1.72 5.21
C PRO A 50 15.60 2.60 4.13
N ILE A 51 14.79 3.16 3.23
CA ILE A 51 15.27 4.02 2.15
C ILE A 51 15.56 5.44 2.64
N ASN A 52 16.71 5.99 2.24
CA ASN A 52 17.09 7.36 2.55
C ASN A 52 16.67 8.29 1.42
N TRP A 53 15.39 8.65 1.41
CA TRP A 53 14.81 9.53 0.40
C TRP A 53 15.46 10.91 0.33
N ARG A 54 15.98 11.44 1.44
CA ARG A 54 16.68 12.74 1.44
C ARG A 54 17.98 12.65 0.65
N ARG A 55 18.76 11.60 0.86
CA ARG A 55 20.01 11.37 0.12
C ARG A 55 19.75 11.25 -1.38
N ILE A 56 18.80 10.40 -1.77
CA ILE A 56 18.44 10.20 -3.18
C ILE A 56 17.99 11.52 -3.81
N ALA A 57 17.17 12.30 -3.10
CA ALA A 57 16.71 13.61 -3.58
C ALA A 57 17.85 14.61 -3.78
N GLY A 58 18.80 14.66 -2.83
CA GLY A 58 20.00 15.49 -2.94
C GLY A 58 20.91 15.09 -4.11
N GLU A 59 21.11 13.79 -4.33
CA GLU A 59 21.92 13.29 -5.47
C GLU A 59 21.28 13.58 -6.83
N LEU A 60 19.95 13.73 -6.89
CA LEU A 60 19.20 13.97 -8.13
C LEU A 60 18.77 15.43 -8.31
N SER A 61 19.16 16.34 -7.40
CA SER A 61 18.73 17.74 -7.40
C SER A 61 17.21 17.91 -7.52
N GLU A 62 16.46 17.06 -6.83
CA GLU A 62 15.00 16.97 -6.91
C GLU A 62 14.35 17.11 -5.53
N ASP A 63 13.07 17.45 -5.50
CA ASP A 63 12.34 17.52 -4.24
C ASP A 63 12.09 16.12 -3.64
N ARG A 64 12.42 15.96 -2.36
CA ARG A 64 12.24 14.70 -1.61
C ARG A 64 10.78 14.24 -1.64
N SER A 65 9.85 15.17 -1.39
CA SER A 65 8.43 14.84 -1.32
C SER A 65 7.93 14.40 -2.70
N ARG A 66 8.34 15.09 -3.76
CA ARG A 66 8.03 14.74 -5.14
C ARG A 66 8.53 13.33 -5.51
N ILE A 67 9.78 13.00 -5.20
CA ILE A 67 10.35 11.65 -5.44
C ILE A 67 9.56 10.59 -4.67
N TYR A 68 9.34 10.82 -3.38
CA TYR A 68 8.64 9.89 -2.52
C TYR A 68 7.21 9.64 -3.00
N HIS A 69 6.44 10.70 -3.27
CA HIS A 69 5.06 10.60 -3.73
C HIS A 69 4.97 9.96 -5.12
N TRP A 70 5.83 10.36 -6.06
CA TRP A 70 5.87 9.70 -7.36
C TRP A 70 6.13 8.19 -7.24
N TYR A 71 7.11 7.78 -6.43
CA TYR A 71 7.41 6.36 -6.26
C TYR A 71 6.24 5.62 -5.60
N ARG A 72 5.73 6.15 -4.48
CA ARG A 72 4.65 5.52 -3.69
C ARG A 72 3.30 5.51 -4.37
N GLU A 73 3.00 6.47 -5.23
CA GLU A 73 1.66 6.67 -5.78
C GLU A 73 1.60 6.45 -7.29
N THR A 74 2.60 6.88 -8.05
CA THR A 74 2.55 6.74 -9.52
C THR A 74 3.25 5.46 -9.95
N HIS A 75 4.51 5.28 -9.56
CA HIS A 75 5.32 4.14 -9.98
C HIS A 75 4.81 2.84 -9.36
N SER A 76 4.54 2.83 -8.06
CA SER A 76 4.01 1.65 -7.37
C SER A 76 2.69 1.19 -7.99
N ARG A 77 1.74 2.10 -8.32
CA ARG A 77 0.47 1.71 -8.97
C ARG A 77 0.69 1.08 -10.33
N ARG A 78 1.63 1.62 -11.12
CA ARG A 78 1.97 1.08 -12.45
C ARG A 78 2.62 -0.31 -12.36
N ILE A 79 3.47 -0.55 -11.35
CA ILE A 79 4.08 -1.86 -11.11
C ILE A 79 3.06 -2.84 -10.51
N LEU A 80 2.33 -2.38 -9.49
CA LEU A 80 1.30 -3.09 -8.76
C LEU A 80 -0.04 -3.01 -9.49
N ASN A 81 -0.02 -3.12 -10.81
CA ASN A 81 -1.22 -3.40 -11.59
C ASN A 81 -1.89 -4.74 -11.17
N ALA A 82 -1.38 -5.38 -10.11
CA ALA A 82 -2.10 -6.19 -9.13
C ALA A 82 -3.38 -5.49 -8.66
N LYS A 83 -4.39 -5.51 -9.55
CA LYS A 83 -5.78 -5.56 -9.11
C LYS A 83 -5.86 -6.62 -8.04
N MET A 84 -6.44 -6.25 -6.91
CA MET A 84 -6.70 -7.21 -5.85
C MET A 84 -7.36 -8.45 -6.45
N THR A 85 -6.92 -9.64 -6.07
CA THR A 85 -7.55 -10.86 -6.58
C THR A 85 -8.97 -10.97 -6.04
N ALA A 86 -9.81 -11.80 -6.69
CA ALA A 86 -11.15 -12.05 -6.18
C ALA A 86 -11.10 -12.74 -4.81
N GLU A 87 -10.11 -13.62 -4.62
CA GLU A 87 -9.83 -14.35 -3.40
C GLU A 87 -9.46 -13.40 -2.26
N ASP A 88 -8.55 -12.45 -2.49
CA ASP A 88 -8.13 -11.49 -1.46
C ASP A 88 -9.26 -10.50 -1.13
N ARG A 89 -10.07 -10.08 -2.13
CA ARG A 89 -11.29 -9.30 -1.87
C ARG A 89 -12.29 -10.08 -1.01
N LYS A 90 -12.48 -11.37 -1.30
CA LYS A 90 -13.35 -12.26 -0.50
C LYS A 90 -12.83 -12.41 0.92
N ALA A 91 -11.51 -12.52 1.10
CA ALA A 91 -10.88 -12.60 2.41
C ALA A 91 -11.04 -11.31 3.24
N ILE A 92 -10.85 -10.13 2.62
CA ILE A 92 -11.11 -8.84 3.27
C ILE A 92 -12.57 -8.73 3.70
N LYS A 93 -13.51 -9.09 2.81
CA LYS A 93 -14.94 -9.09 3.13
C LYS A 93 -15.29 -10.06 4.28
N ALA A 94 -14.70 -11.25 4.28
CA ALA A 94 -14.89 -12.22 5.35
C ALA A 94 -14.35 -11.70 6.70
N MET A 95 -13.19 -11.05 6.71
CA MET A 95 -12.67 -10.39 7.92
C MET A 95 -13.63 -9.31 8.41
N ILE A 96 -14.17 -8.48 7.51
CA ILE A 96 -15.16 -7.45 7.86
C ILE A 96 -16.42 -8.07 8.46
N ILE A 97 -17.00 -9.11 7.85
CA ILE A 97 -18.19 -9.79 8.36
C ILE A 97 -17.93 -10.42 9.74
N ALA A 98 -16.78 -11.06 9.93
CA ALA A 98 -16.39 -11.55 11.25
C ALA A 98 -16.27 -10.41 12.27
N GLY A 99 -15.62 -9.31 11.86
CA GLY A 99 -15.48 -8.07 12.62
C GLY A 99 -16.79 -7.41 13.02
N VAL A 100 -17.82 -7.53 12.18
CA VAL A 100 -19.17 -7.06 12.48
C VAL A 100 -19.81 -7.96 13.55
N ARG A 101 -19.71 -9.27 13.39
CA ARG A 101 -20.30 -10.26 14.31
C ARG A 101 -19.66 -10.23 15.70
N ASP A 102 -18.35 -10.04 15.78
CA ASP A 102 -17.60 -9.95 17.04
C ASP A 102 -17.44 -8.51 17.56
N ARG A 103 -18.02 -7.52 16.84
CA ARG A 103 -17.96 -6.08 17.11
C ARG A 103 -16.58 -5.44 17.05
N THR A 104 -15.53 -6.18 16.68
CA THR A 104 -14.17 -5.64 16.59
C THR A 104 -14.00 -4.65 15.43
N ILE A 105 -14.96 -4.56 14.49
CA ILE A 105 -14.96 -3.55 13.42
C ILE A 105 -15.07 -2.12 13.94
N LEU A 106 -15.59 -1.94 15.15
CA LEU A 106 -15.69 -0.64 15.81
C LEU A 106 -14.34 -0.20 16.41
N ASP A 107 -13.38 -1.12 16.53
CA ASP A 107 -12.05 -0.80 17.02
C ASP A 107 -11.32 0.12 16.05
N SER A 108 -10.70 1.17 16.56
CA SER A 108 -9.86 2.08 15.78
C SER A 108 -8.71 1.39 15.03
N GLY A 109 -8.33 0.18 15.47
CA GLY A 109 -7.27 -0.64 14.86
C GLY A 109 -7.73 -1.67 13.83
N PHE A 110 -9.03 -1.80 13.52
CA PHE A 110 -9.52 -2.86 12.64
C PHE A 110 -8.87 -2.82 11.25
N TYR A 111 -8.78 -1.62 10.65
CA TYR A 111 -8.14 -1.45 9.35
C TYR A 111 -6.64 -1.75 9.38
N GLU A 112 -5.94 -1.51 10.49
CA GLU A 112 -4.52 -1.84 10.61
C GLU A 112 -4.29 -3.35 10.56
N ARG A 113 -5.19 -4.19 11.10
CA ARG A 113 -5.13 -5.65 10.93
C ARG A 113 -5.26 -6.09 9.47
N VAL A 114 -6.16 -5.45 8.71
CA VAL A 114 -6.27 -5.67 7.26
C VAL A 114 -4.98 -5.24 6.55
N ARG A 115 -4.40 -4.11 6.95
CA ARG A 115 -3.15 -3.59 6.39
C ARG A 115 -1.94 -4.46 6.72
N GLU A 116 -1.82 -5.00 7.92
CA GLU A 116 -0.75 -5.94 8.27
C GLU A 116 -0.80 -7.19 7.39
N ARG A 117 -1.99 -7.73 7.16
CA ARG A 117 -2.18 -8.94 6.36
C ARG A 117 -1.93 -8.75 4.87
N PHE A 118 -2.32 -7.61 4.32
CA PHE A 118 -2.34 -7.40 2.86
C PHE A 118 -1.43 -6.27 2.37
N GLY A 119 -0.87 -5.44 3.25
CA GLY A 119 -0.07 -4.25 2.92
C GLY A 119 1.29 -4.54 2.29
N ALA A 120 1.79 -5.78 2.42
CA ALA A 120 2.96 -6.25 1.70
C ALA A 120 2.64 -6.65 0.24
N LYS A 121 1.38 -7.00 -0.05
CA LYS A 121 0.92 -7.45 -1.38
C LYS A 121 0.35 -6.30 -2.22
N TYR A 122 -0.35 -5.37 -1.57
CA TYR A 122 -1.12 -4.33 -2.24
C TYR A 122 -0.73 -2.94 -1.75
N PRO A 123 -0.77 -1.92 -2.63
CA PRO A 123 -0.55 -0.56 -2.23
C PRO A 123 -1.68 -0.05 -1.33
N ARG A 124 -1.37 0.91 -0.45
CA ARG A 124 -2.29 1.45 0.57
C ARG A 124 -3.63 1.88 -0.01
N GLN A 125 -3.63 2.52 -1.18
CA GLN A 125 -4.86 3.02 -1.78
C GLN A 125 -5.75 1.90 -2.31
N GLU A 126 -5.18 0.89 -2.97
CA GLU A 126 -5.93 -0.28 -3.45
C GLU A 126 -6.59 -1.01 -2.27
N LEU A 127 -5.86 -1.17 -1.15
CA LEU A 127 -6.41 -1.71 0.09
C LEU A 127 -7.54 -0.85 0.65
N ARG A 128 -7.36 0.46 0.67
CA ARG A 128 -8.38 1.38 1.18
C ARG A 128 -9.63 1.37 0.30
N MET A 129 -9.47 1.28 -1.02
CA MET A 129 -10.58 1.17 -1.96
C MET A 129 -11.32 -0.15 -1.80
N ALA A 130 -10.60 -1.27 -1.76
CA ALA A 130 -11.23 -2.58 -1.58
C ALA A 130 -11.92 -2.73 -0.22
N TYR A 131 -11.30 -2.22 0.86
CA TYR A 131 -11.92 -2.17 2.18
C TYR A 131 -13.22 -1.36 2.16
N ASN A 132 -13.17 -0.11 1.66
CA ASN A 132 -14.35 0.76 1.60
C ASN A 132 -15.46 0.18 0.71
N ASN A 133 -15.10 -0.47 -0.40
CA ASN A 133 -16.06 -1.14 -1.26
C ASN A 133 -16.68 -2.35 -0.57
N ALA A 134 -15.89 -3.16 0.12
CA ALA A 134 -16.37 -4.32 0.86
C ALA A 134 -17.33 -3.93 1.98
N VAL A 135 -17.01 -2.89 2.78
CA VAL A 135 -17.90 -2.37 3.84
C VAL A 135 -19.26 -1.95 3.30
N ARG A 136 -19.32 -1.46 2.05
CA ARG A 136 -20.56 -1.01 1.42
C ARG A 136 -21.37 -2.13 0.74
N THR A 137 -20.87 -3.36 0.71
CA THR A 137 -21.59 -4.48 0.09
C THR A 137 -22.83 -4.88 0.91
N GLN A 138 -23.87 -5.35 0.21
CA GLN A 138 -25.14 -5.74 0.83
C GLN A 138 -24.96 -6.78 1.94
N ASP A 139 -24.12 -7.81 1.74
CA ASP A 139 -23.88 -8.84 2.76
C ASP A 139 -23.26 -8.28 4.06
N VAL A 140 -22.42 -7.24 3.96
CA VAL A 140 -21.87 -6.58 5.15
C VAL A 140 -22.93 -5.73 5.82
N ARG A 141 -23.76 -5.01 5.05
CA ARG A 141 -24.90 -4.26 5.61
C ARG A 141 -25.89 -5.17 6.31
N ALA A 142 -26.24 -6.30 5.71
CA ALA A 142 -27.09 -7.31 6.33
C ALA A 142 -26.49 -7.84 7.63
N ALA A 143 -25.19 -8.15 7.66
CA ALA A 143 -24.52 -8.56 8.89
C ALA A 143 -24.54 -7.46 9.98
N MET A 144 -24.47 -6.18 9.59
CA MET A 144 -24.57 -5.05 10.52
C MET A 144 -26.00 -4.85 11.04
N GLU A 145 -27.01 -5.12 10.22
CA GLU A 145 -28.44 -5.06 10.59
C GLU A 145 -28.86 -6.25 11.48
N GLU A 146 -28.31 -7.44 11.24
CA GLU A 146 -28.50 -8.65 12.06
C GLU A 146 -27.79 -8.58 13.43
N CYS A 147 -26.84 -7.65 13.59
CA CYS A 147 -26.22 -7.33 14.87
C CYS A 147 -26.84 -6.03 15.42
N PRO A 148 -28.03 -6.09 16.06
CA PRO A 148 -28.65 -4.90 16.61
C PRO A 148 -27.69 -4.24 17.59
N ALA A 149 -27.37 -2.97 17.31
CA ALA A 149 -26.76 -2.09 18.29
C ALA A 149 -27.71 -2.04 19.48
N ALA A 150 -27.29 -2.57 20.64
CA ALA A 150 -27.89 -2.11 21.87
C ALA A 150 -27.57 -0.61 21.95
N PRO A 151 -28.59 0.28 22.05
CA PRO A 151 -28.31 1.70 22.21
C PRO A 151 -27.48 1.89 23.49
N PRO A 152 -26.60 2.91 23.55
CA PRO A 152 -25.87 3.20 24.77
C PRO A 152 -26.89 3.43 25.89
N GLN A 153 -26.82 2.61 26.95
CA GLN A 153 -27.55 2.89 28.17
C GLN A 153 -26.94 4.14 28.77
N THR A 154 -27.57 5.29 28.55
CA THR A 154 -27.33 6.48 29.34
C THR A 154 -27.73 6.16 30.77
N ARG A 155 -26.75 5.88 31.62
CA ARG A 155 -26.96 5.88 33.07
C ARG A 155 -27.13 7.34 33.49
N VAL A 156 -28.36 7.70 33.87
CA VAL A 156 -28.66 8.86 34.71
C VAL A 156 -28.71 8.36 36.15
#